data_AF-A0A6V7J0M5-F1
#
_entry.id   AF-A0A6V7J0M5-F1
#
_cell.length_a   1.000
_cell.length_b   1.000
_cell.length_c   1.000
_cell.angle_alpha   90.00
_cell.angle_beta   90.00
_cell.angle_gamma   90.00
#
_symmetry.space_group_name_H-M   'P 1'
#
loop_
_entity.id
_entity.type
_entity.pdbx_description
1 polymer ?
#
loop_
_entity_poly.entity_id
_entity_poly.type
_entity_poly.pdbx_seq_one_letter_code
_entity_poly.pdbx_strand_id
1 'polypeptide(L)'
;IPLFHVLNARITFGNIFGMDQDVQHVKKIQDGPRTICVLDDICFEAPSGYTKVGALDRSQFSIEEEDDLLQFAIQQSLLEAGSEKDE
;
A
#
# COMPACT_ATOMS: atom_id res chain seq x y z
N ILE A 1 14.60 -0.19 -8.54
CA ILE A 1 13.43 -0.51 -9.41
C ILE A 1 12.18 -0.21 -8.59
N PRO A 2 11.26 0.67 -9.01
CA PRO A 2 10.16 1.04 -8.13
C PRO A 2 9.01 0.03 -8.24
N LEU A 3 8.70 -0.61 -7.11
CA LEU A 3 7.63 -1.60 -6.95
C LEU A 3 6.32 -0.88 -6.57
N PHE A 4 5.57 -0.37 -7.54
CA PHE A 4 4.21 0.08 -7.25
C PHE A 4 3.23 -1.07 -7.53
N HIS A 5 2.40 -1.42 -6.53
CA HIS A 5 1.24 -2.28 -6.75
C HIS A 5 0.12 -1.43 -7.35
N VAL A 6 -0.19 -1.65 -8.63
CA VAL A 6 -1.35 -1.05 -9.28
C VAL A 6 -2.59 -1.86 -8.85
N LEU A 7 -3.33 -1.33 -7.87
CA LEU A 7 -4.66 -1.84 -7.53
C LEU A 7 -5.62 -1.43 -8.67
N ASN A 8 -6.17 -2.41 -9.37
CA ASN A 8 -7.25 -2.20 -10.34
C ASN A 8 -8.49 -1.68 -9.59
N ALA A 9 -8.63 -0.36 -9.48
CA ALA A 9 -9.84 0.26 -8.96
C ALA A 9 -10.95 0.15 -10.02
N ARG A 10 -12.06 -0.50 -9.65
CA ARG A 10 -13.24 -0.55 -10.51
C ARG A 10 -14.04 0.73 -10.32
N ILE A 11 -13.87 1.68 -11.23
CA ILE A 11 -14.65 2.92 -11.25
C ILE A 11 -16.02 2.59 -11.84
N THR A 12 -17.08 2.76 -11.05
CA THR A 12 -18.46 2.66 -11.54
C THR A 12 -18.92 4.02 -12.04
N PHE A 13 -19.27 4.11 -13.33
CA PHE A 13 -19.67 5.37 -13.99
C PHE A 13 -21.10 5.84 -13.66
N GLY A 14 -21.84 5.12 -12.82
CA GLY A 14 -23.27 5.38 -12.59
C GLY A 14 -23.59 6.56 -11.67
N ASN A 15 -22.63 7.03 -10.86
CA ASN A 15 -22.81 8.13 -9.92
C ASN A 15 -21.47 8.85 -9.70
N ILE A 16 -20.80 9.18 -10.80
CA ILE A 16 -19.53 9.91 -10.79
C ILE A 16 -19.83 11.29 -10.21
N PHE A 17 -19.02 11.76 -9.27
CA PHE A 17 -19.21 13.00 -8.50
C PHE A 17 -20.26 12.94 -7.36
N GLY A 18 -21.02 11.86 -7.20
CA GLY A 18 -21.98 11.72 -6.11
C GLY A 18 -23.13 12.74 -6.17
N MET A 19 -23.50 13.18 -7.37
CA MET A 19 -24.49 14.26 -7.57
C MET A 19 -25.93 13.73 -7.64
N ASP A 20 -26.12 12.46 -7.99
CA ASP A 20 -27.44 11.85 -8.13
C ASP A 20 -27.89 11.17 -6.83
N GLN A 21 -26.94 10.52 -6.14
CA GLN A 21 -27.20 9.81 -4.88
C GLN A 21 -26.00 9.93 -3.94
N ASP A 22 -26.26 9.99 -2.64
CA ASP A 22 -25.20 9.87 -1.64
C ASP A 22 -24.49 8.52 -1.75
N VAL A 23 -23.17 8.53 -1.55
CA VAL A 23 -22.38 7.31 -1.52
C VAL A 23 -22.64 6.59 -0.20
N GLN A 24 -23.11 5.35 -0.27
CA GLN A 24 -23.31 4.52 0.92
C GLN A 24 -22.03 4.45 1.75
N HIS A 25 -22.17 4.51 3.08
CA HIS A 25 -21.06 4.42 4.05
C HIS A 25 -20.08 5.59 4.02
N VAL A 26 -20.41 6.66 3.29
CA VAL A 26 -19.62 7.90 3.25
C VAL A 26 -20.48 9.07 3.69
N LYS A 27 -20.11 9.72 4.79
CA LYS A 27 -20.77 10.93 5.27
C LYS A 27 -19.91 12.15 4.99
N LYS A 28 -20.47 13.13 4.29
CA LYS A 28 -19.83 14.44 4.05
C LYS A 28 -20.22 15.43 5.15
N ILE A 29 -19.23 16.11 5.71
CA ILE A 29 -19.39 17.18 6.69
C ILE A 29 -18.72 18.43 6.13
N GLN A 30 -19.44 19.54 6.13
CA GLN A 30 -18.91 20.82 5.67
C GLN A 30 -18.50 21.64 6.91
N ASP A 31 -17.20 21.92 7.02
CA ASP A 31 -16.62 22.72 8.10
C ASP A 31 -15.99 23.98 7.50
N GLY A 32 -16.84 24.99 7.28
CA GLY A 32 -16.47 26.21 6.55
C GLY A 32 -15.97 25.91 5.14
N PRO A 33 -14.71 26.28 4.78
CA PRO A 33 -14.14 25.97 3.48
C PRO A 33 -13.66 24.50 3.35
N ARG A 34 -13.63 23.74 4.46
CA ARG A 34 -13.12 22.36 4.46
C ARG A 34 -14.25 21.37 4.24
N THR A 35 -13.98 20.37 3.41
CA THR A 35 -14.84 19.20 3.25
C THR A 35 -14.20 18.05 4.01
N ILE A 36 -14.93 17.51 4.98
CA ILE A 36 -14.53 16.34 5.75
C ILE A 36 -15.39 15.16 5.28
N CYS A 37 -14.76 14.01 5.07
CA CYS A 37 -15.45 12.76 4.75
C CYS A 37 -15.22 11.77 5.89
N VAL A 38 -16.31 11.24 6.45
CA VAL A 38 -16.29 10.16 7.42
C VAL A 38 -16.68 8.89 6.68
N LEU A 39 -15.86 7.86 6.82
CA LEU A 39 -16.04 6.56 6.17
C LEU A 39 -16.39 5.53 7.25
N ASP A 40 -17.38 4.68 7.02
CA ASP A 40 -17.61 3.52 7.89
C ASP A 40 -16.54 2.46 7.62
N ASP A 41 -16.18 1.68 8.65
CA ASP A 41 -15.12 0.66 8.57
C ASP A 41 -15.39 -0.41 7.49
N ILE A 42 -16.66 -0.68 7.20
CA ILE A 42 -17.09 -1.62 6.15
C ILE A 42 -16.54 -1.25 4.76
N CYS A 43 -16.22 0.02 4.50
CA CYS A 43 -15.58 0.46 3.26
C CYS A 43 -14.19 -0.17 3.04
N PHE A 44 -13.56 -0.67 4.10
CA PHE A 44 -12.24 -1.30 4.07
C PHE A 44 -12.31 -2.83 4.22
N GLU A 45 -13.51 -3.39 4.36
CA GLU A 45 -13.72 -4.82 4.38
C GLU A 45 -13.76 -5.39 2.97
N ALA A 46 -13.19 -6.59 2.80
CA ALA A 46 -13.31 -7.27 1.51
C ALA A 46 -14.76 -7.73 1.34
N PRO A 47 -15.39 -7.49 0.18
CA PRO A 47 -16.72 -8.01 -0.09
C PRO A 47 -16.76 -9.54 0.02
N SER A 48 -17.96 -10.09 0.19
CA SER A 48 -18.15 -11.54 0.19
C SER A 48 -17.60 -12.17 -1.10
N GLY A 49 -16.80 -13.24 -0.93
CA GLY A 49 -16.13 -13.91 -2.04
C GLY A 49 -14.80 -13.28 -2.48
N TYR A 50 -14.36 -12.18 -1.87
CA TYR A 50 -13.03 -11.59 -2.07
C TYR A 50 -12.13 -11.89 -0.86
N THR A 51 -10.85 -12.10 -1.12
CA THR A 51 -9.83 -12.33 -0.08
C THR A 51 -8.79 -11.21 -0.14
N LYS A 52 -8.42 -10.65 1.02
CA LYS A 52 -7.35 -9.65 1.11
C LYS A 52 -6.01 -10.32 0.81
N VAL A 53 -5.45 -10.04 -0.37
CA VAL A 53 -4.12 -10.51 -0.76
C VAL A 53 -3.07 -9.65 -0.05
N GLY A 54 -2.14 -10.28 0.69
CA GLY A 54 -0.98 -9.61 1.29
C GLY A 54 -1.04 -9.33 2.80
N ALA A 55 -2.11 -9.69 3.52
CA ALA A 55 -2.17 -9.51 4.98
C ALA A 55 -1.45 -10.61 5.78
N LEU A 56 -1.28 -11.80 5.20
CA LEU A 56 -0.62 -12.96 5.84
C LEU A 56 0.74 -13.28 5.22
N ASP A 57 0.95 -12.89 3.95
CA ASP A 57 2.07 -13.37 3.12
C ASP A 57 3.26 -12.41 3.07
N ARG A 58 3.02 -11.12 3.34
CA ARG A 58 4.08 -10.10 3.38
C ARG A 58 5.02 -10.28 4.57
N SER A 59 4.60 -10.92 5.65
CA SER A 59 5.46 -11.02 6.84
C SER A 59 6.43 -12.20 6.79
N GLN A 60 6.17 -13.25 6.00
CA GLN A 60 7.06 -14.42 5.97
C GLN A 60 8.04 -14.35 4.80
N PHE A 61 7.59 -14.05 3.58
CA PHE A 61 8.48 -13.95 2.42
C PHE A 61 9.38 -12.71 2.46
N SER A 62 8.91 -11.61 3.05
CA SER A 62 9.70 -10.36 3.11
C SER A 62 10.86 -10.42 4.09
N ILE A 63 10.82 -11.28 5.11
CA ILE A 63 11.90 -11.35 6.12
C ILE A 63 13.09 -12.13 5.57
N GLU A 64 12.86 -13.27 4.91
CA GLU A 64 13.96 -14.06 4.33
C GLU A 64 14.66 -13.30 3.19
N GLU A 65 13.90 -12.63 2.30
CA GLU A 65 14.48 -11.82 1.23
C GLU A 65 15.22 -10.56 1.76
N GLU A 66 14.75 -9.99 2.87
CA GLU A 66 15.41 -8.84 3.52
C GLU A 66 16.72 -9.25 4.20
N ASP A 67 16.76 -10.42 4.84
CA ASP A 67 17.97 -10.99 5.46
C ASP A 67 19.05 -11.30 4.41
N ASP A 68 18.67 -11.91 3.27
CA ASP A 68 19.58 -12.16 2.16
C ASP A 68 20.16 -10.85 1.61
N LEU A 69 19.30 -9.83 1.41
CA LEU A 69 19.72 -8.53 0.89
C LEU A 69 20.65 -7.79 1.87
N LEU A 70 20.38 -7.88 3.18
CA LEU A 70 21.23 -7.32 4.22
C LEU A 70 22.61 -7.99 4.22
N GLN A 71 22.67 -9.31 4.05
CA GLN A 71 23.92 -10.05 4.00
C GLN A 71 24.76 -9.65 2.77
N PHE A 72 24.13 -9.43 1.61
CA PHE A 72 24.83 -8.89 0.43
C PHE A 72 25.41 -7.49 0.69
N ALA A 73 24.66 -6.60 1.34
CA ALA A 73 25.14 -5.25 1.65
C ALA A 73 26.37 -5.27 2.57
N ILE A 74 26.37 -6.12 3.61
CA ILE A 74 27.51 -6.28 4.52
C ILE A 74 28.76 -6.81 3.77
N GLN A 75 28.58 -7.80 2.90
CA GLN A 75 29.68 -8.34 2.09
C GLN A 75 30.26 -7.28 1.16
N GLN A 76 29.42 -6.48 0.53
CA GLN A 76 29.86 -5.40 -0.34
C GLN A 76 30.62 -4.32 0.45
N SER A 77 30.13 -3.90 1.61
CA SER A 77 30.86 -2.96 2.48
C SER A 77 32.20 -3.50 2.96
N LEU A 78 32.31 -4.81 3.25
CA LEU A 78 33.57 -5.44 3.65
C LEU A 78 34.57 -5.54 2.50
N LEU A 79 34.09 -5.85 1.29
CA LEU A 79 34.93 -5.89 0.09
C LEU A 79 35.46 -4.50 -0.25
N GLU A 80 34.60 -3.49 -0.23
CA GLU A 80 34.95 -2.09 -0.52
C GLU A 80 35.98 -1.55 0.50
N ALA A 81 35.77 -1.79 1.80
CA ALA A 81 36.71 -1.41 2.86
C ALA A 81 38.05 -2.19 2.81
N GLY A 82 38.08 -3.37 2.19
CA GLY A 82 39.28 -4.17 1.99
C GLY A 82 40.10 -3.73 0.78
N SER A 83 39.44 -3.22 -0.26
CA SER A 83 40.08 -2.72 -1.49
C SER A 83 40.69 -1.31 -1.36
N GLU A 84 40.30 -0.52 -0.36
CA GLU A 84 40.88 0.81 -0.09
C GLU A 84 42.34 0.78 0.42
N LYS A 85 42.94 -0.40 0.63
CA LYS A 85 44.31 -0.55 1.17
C LYS A 85 45.39 -0.90 0.13
N ASP A 86 45.03 -1.02 -1.15
CA ASP A 86 45.97 -1.33 -2.25
C ASP A 86 46.13 -0.17 -3.26
N GLU A 87 46.09 1.08 -2.79
CA GLU A 87 46.59 2.27 -3.52
C GLU A 87 47.66 3.03 -2.71
#